data_AF-A0A6S6UG41-F1
#
_entry.id   AF-A0A6S6UG41-F1
#
_cell.length_a   1.000
_cell.length_b   1.000
_cell.length_c   1.000
_cell.angle_alpha   90.00
_cell.angle_beta   90.00
_cell.angle_gamma   90.00
#
_symmetry.space_group_name_H-M   'P 1'
#
loop_
_entity.id
_entity.type
_entity.pdbx_description
1 polymer ?
#
loop_
_entity_poly.entity_id
_entity_poly.type
_entity_poly.pdbx_seq_one_letter_code
_entity_poly.pdbx_strand_id
1 'polypeptide(L)'
;MQVVKNILIMLIIGWLALLLFMPKQELYYKLESELETQEVKINEGSIEEGLFSLTIREADVYAKGIKLATANKIDIFSLLFYTKIEVDFLEIDASLKTMAPTTIDSIVATHAVWNPLGIDIETEGPFGSAVGTMDVVDNYIRLDFNASQANAPFKDKLNEDEEGWYYETSL
;
A
#
# COMPACT_ATOMS: atom_id res chain seq x y z
N MET A 1 43.54 7.81 4.48
CA MET A 1 42.48 6.93 3.94
C MET A 1 41.90 5.94 4.95
N GLN A 2 42.68 5.39 5.90
CA GLN A 2 42.20 4.36 6.84
C GLN A 2 41.13 4.87 7.83
N VAL A 3 41.24 6.11 8.29
CA VAL A 3 40.23 6.73 9.19
C VAL A 3 38.88 6.93 8.51
N VAL A 4 38.88 7.36 7.24
CA VAL A 4 37.64 7.53 6.44
C VAL A 4 36.95 6.19 6.23
N LYS A 5 37.72 5.13 5.92
CA LYS A 5 37.20 3.76 5.81
C LYS A 5 36.55 3.30 7.13
N ASN A 6 37.18 3.57 8.27
CA ASN A 6 36.66 3.17 9.58
C ASN A 6 35.37 3.93 9.94
N ILE A 7 35.29 5.23 9.64
CA ILE A 7 34.07 6.04 9.84
C ILE A 7 32.93 5.50 8.96
N LEU A 8 33.20 5.22 7.68
CA LEU A 8 32.19 4.70 6.76
C LEU A 8 31.67 3.33 7.22
N ILE A 9 32.54 2.45 7.71
CA ILE A 9 32.14 1.17 8.30
C ILE A 9 31.26 1.38 9.54
N MET A 10 31.64 2.30 10.45
CA MET A 10 30.82 2.60 11.63
C MET A 10 29.44 3.15 11.26
N LEU A 11 29.35 4.00 10.23
CA LEU A 11 28.07 4.50 9.73
C LEU A 11 27.19 3.38 9.17
N ILE A 12 27.76 2.45 8.38
CA ILE A 12 27.02 1.30 7.85
C ILE A 12 26.53 0.39 8.99
N ILE A 13 27.37 0.13 10.00
CA ILE A 13 26.99 -0.69 11.16
C ILE A 13 25.89 -0.01 11.96
N GLY A 14 26.01 1.30 12.21
CA GLY A 14 24.98 2.08 12.88
C GLY A 14 23.66 2.08 12.10
N TRP A 15 23.73 2.24 10.78
CA TRP A 15 22.58 2.17 9.87
C TRP A 15 21.89 0.80 9.92
N LEU A 16 22.65 -0.29 9.85
CA LEU A 16 22.11 -1.66 9.98
C LEU A 16 21.50 -1.89 11.38
N ALA A 17 22.14 -1.39 12.43
CA ALA A 17 21.60 -1.51 13.79
C ALA A 17 20.25 -0.79 13.91
N LEU A 18 20.11 0.41 13.36
CA LEU A 18 18.83 1.12 13.35
C LEU A 18 17.73 0.32 12.64
N LEU A 19 18.03 -0.28 11.48
CA LEU A 19 17.05 -1.10 10.76
C LEU A 19 16.67 -2.37 11.53
N LEU A 20 17.65 -3.06 12.13
CA LEU A 20 17.42 -4.30 12.87
C LEU A 20 16.65 -4.09 14.17
N PHE A 21 16.88 -2.97 14.86
CA PHE A 21 16.25 -2.66 16.14
C PHE A 21 15.03 -1.73 16.01
N MET A 22 14.56 -1.44 14.80
CA MET A 22 13.34 -0.65 14.57
C MET A 22 12.10 -1.45 15.01
N PRO A 23 11.24 -0.90 15.89
CA PRO A 23 10.06 -1.60 16.39
C PRO A 23 8.92 -1.51 15.35
N LYS A 24 8.93 -2.40 14.36
CA LYS A 24 8.02 -2.34 13.19
C LYS A 24 6.56 -2.55 13.60
N GLN A 25 6.34 -3.44 14.56
CA GLN A 25 5.00 -3.69 15.12
C GLN A 25 4.42 -2.46 15.84
N GLU A 26 5.24 -1.70 16.59
CA GLU A 26 4.77 -0.48 17.26
C GLU A 26 4.42 0.63 16.24
N LEU A 27 5.15 0.72 15.14
CA LEU A 27 4.82 1.63 14.04
C LEU A 27 3.49 1.27 13.39
N TYR A 28 3.22 -0.03 13.24
CA TYR A 28 1.94 -0.52 12.77
C TYR A 28 0.80 -0.14 13.71
N TYR A 29 0.93 -0.38 15.01
CA TYR A 29 -0.11 0.03 15.97
C TYR A 29 -0.30 1.55 16.03
N LYS A 30 0.77 2.32 15.79
CA LYS A 30 0.65 3.76 15.67
C LYS A 30 -0.17 4.15 14.43
N LEU A 31 0.04 3.48 13.29
CA LEU A 31 -0.78 3.66 12.09
C LEU A 31 -2.25 3.31 12.36
N GLU A 32 -2.51 2.17 13.00
CA GLU A 32 -3.87 1.73 13.37
C GLU A 32 -4.57 2.78 14.25
N SER A 33 -3.86 3.32 15.25
CA SER A 33 -4.39 4.38 16.12
C SER A 33 -4.73 5.67 15.36
N GLU A 34 -3.95 6.05 14.35
CA GLU A 34 -4.26 7.21 13.51
C GLU A 34 -5.46 6.94 12.60
N LEU A 35 -5.58 5.72 12.05
CA LEU A 35 -6.74 5.30 11.26
C LEU A 35 -8.03 5.27 12.09
N GLU A 36 -7.94 4.87 13.35
CA GLU A 36 -9.08 4.85 14.27
C GLU A 36 -9.67 6.25 14.49
N THR A 37 -8.84 7.31 14.44
CA THR A 37 -9.34 8.71 14.49
C THR A 37 -10.24 9.07 13.32
N GLN A 38 -10.13 8.34 12.20
CA GLN A 38 -10.95 8.46 11.01
C GLN A 38 -12.06 7.40 10.95
N GLU A 39 -12.32 6.71 12.07
CA GLU A 39 -13.24 5.58 12.18
C GLU A 39 -12.89 4.40 11.25
N VAL A 40 -11.62 4.27 10.87
CA VAL A 40 -11.10 3.14 10.10
C VAL A 40 -10.41 2.18 11.07
N LYS A 41 -10.81 0.91 11.06
CA LYS A 41 -10.23 -0.12 11.91
C LYS A 41 -9.76 -1.29 11.06
N ILE A 42 -8.56 -1.77 11.34
CA ILE A 42 -8.04 -3.01 10.79
C ILE A 42 -8.13 -4.06 11.90
N ASN A 43 -8.74 -5.20 11.64
CA ASN A 43 -8.71 -6.33 12.56
C ASN A 43 -7.82 -7.41 11.94
N GLU A 44 -6.69 -7.68 12.55
CA GLU A 44 -5.71 -8.65 12.06
C GLU A 44 -5.95 -10.03 12.68
N GLY A 45 -5.78 -11.10 11.89
CA GLY A 45 -5.75 -12.46 12.41
C GLY A 45 -4.42 -12.76 13.12
N SER A 46 -3.31 -12.48 12.44
CA SER A 46 -1.97 -12.64 13.02
C SER A 46 -0.97 -11.64 12.44
N ILE A 47 -0.01 -11.23 13.26
CA ILE A 47 1.09 -10.36 12.87
C ILE A 47 2.41 -11.12 13.11
N GLU A 48 3.22 -11.24 12.06
CA GLU A 48 4.56 -11.84 12.07
C GLU A 48 5.61 -10.77 11.78
N GLU A 49 6.53 -10.52 12.71
CA GLU A 49 7.63 -9.57 12.49
C GLU A 49 8.86 -10.29 11.89
N GLY A 50 9.31 -9.83 10.73
CA GLY A 50 10.56 -10.22 10.09
C GLY A 50 11.70 -9.24 10.39
N LEU A 51 12.86 -9.45 9.76
CA LEU A 51 14.03 -8.57 9.96
C LEU A 51 13.78 -7.14 9.45
N PHE A 52 13.16 -7.01 8.27
CA PHE A 52 12.82 -5.73 7.64
C PHE A 52 11.37 -5.70 7.14
N SER A 53 10.58 -6.70 7.52
CA SER A 53 9.20 -6.86 7.09
C SER A 53 8.27 -7.04 8.28
N LEU A 54 7.01 -6.70 8.08
CA LEU A 54 5.90 -7.02 8.96
C LEU A 54 4.83 -7.68 8.08
N THR A 55 4.50 -8.93 8.38
CA THR A 55 3.48 -9.69 7.65
C THR A 55 2.23 -9.75 8.49
N ILE A 56 1.11 -9.29 7.94
CA ILE A 56 -0.21 -9.34 8.56
C ILE A 56 -1.03 -10.34 7.76
N ARG A 57 -1.67 -11.30 8.44
CA ARG A 57 -2.53 -12.30 7.79
C ARG A 57 -3.97 -12.10 8.22
N GLU A 58 -4.88 -12.36 7.29
CA GLU A 58 -6.33 -12.31 7.50
C GLU A 58 -6.77 -10.96 8.10
N ALA A 59 -6.49 -9.89 7.37
CA ALA A 59 -6.79 -8.53 7.81
C ALA A 59 -8.15 -8.08 7.28
N ASP A 60 -9.09 -7.82 8.19
CA ASP A 60 -10.38 -7.25 7.88
C ASP A 60 -10.36 -5.73 8.06
N VAL A 61 -10.72 -4.99 7.02
CA VAL A 61 -10.79 -3.52 7.06
C VAL A 61 -12.23 -3.08 7.26
N TYR A 62 -12.44 -2.28 8.30
CA TYR A 62 -13.71 -1.66 8.65
C TYR A 62 -13.62 -0.14 8.51
N ALA A 63 -14.67 0.49 8.01
CA ALA A 63 -14.84 1.94 8.13
C ALA A 63 -16.21 2.23 8.71
N LYS A 64 -16.28 3.09 9.73
CA LYS A 64 -17.53 3.46 10.43
C LYS A 64 -18.32 2.23 10.92
N GLY A 65 -17.60 1.18 11.32
CA GLY A 65 -18.17 -0.09 11.78
C GLY A 65 -18.65 -1.05 10.69
N ILE A 66 -18.50 -0.71 9.40
CA ILE A 66 -18.89 -1.55 8.27
C ILE A 66 -17.65 -2.24 7.71
N LYS A 67 -17.68 -3.56 7.56
CA LYS A 67 -16.61 -4.32 6.90
C LYS A 67 -16.58 -3.95 5.42
N LEU A 68 -15.50 -3.35 4.96
CA LEU A 68 -15.33 -2.90 3.58
C LEU A 68 -14.49 -3.87 2.75
N ALA A 69 -13.47 -4.47 3.35
CA ALA A 69 -12.57 -5.38 2.65
C ALA A 69 -11.95 -6.43 3.57
N THR A 70 -11.45 -7.51 2.97
CA THR A 70 -10.67 -8.57 3.60
C THR A 70 -9.41 -8.79 2.78
N ALA A 71 -8.25 -8.62 3.38
CA ALA A 71 -6.96 -8.96 2.78
C ALA A 71 -6.48 -10.30 3.33
N ASN A 72 -6.05 -11.21 2.46
CA ASN A 72 -5.47 -12.48 2.91
C ASN A 72 -4.13 -12.25 3.59
N LYS A 73 -3.28 -11.42 2.97
CA LYS A 73 -1.94 -11.12 3.47
C LYS A 73 -1.51 -9.71 3.07
N ILE A 74 -0.90 -9.01 4.02
CA ILE A 74 -0.30 -7.70 3.82
C ILE A 74 1.15 -7.79 4.30
N ASP A 75 2.10 -7.61 3.39
CA ASP A 75 3.51 -7.51 3.70
C ASP A 75 3.96 -6.06 3.63
N ILE A 76 4.39 -5.53 4.77
CA ILE A 76 4.99 -4.20 4.87
C ILE A 76 6.50 -4.41 4.98
N PHE A 77 7.21 -4.17 3.89
CA PHE A 77 8.67 -4.17 3.86
C PHE A 77 9.17 -2.74 3.97
N SER A 78 9.90 -2.42 5.04
CA SER A 78 10.39 -1.05 5.28
C SER A 78 11.89 -1.03 5.51
N LEU A 79 12.54 -0.20 4.72
CA LEU A 79 13.92 0.25 4.86
C LEU A 79 13.90 1.76 5.13
N LEU A 80 15.02 2.31 5.61
CA LEU A 80 15.13 3.70 6.02
C LEU A 80 14.72 4.74 4.95
N PHE A 81 14.84 4.39 3.68
CA PHE A 81 14.54 5.30 2.55
C PHE A 81 13.53 4.73 1.56
N TYR A 82 12.97 3.57 1.86
CA TYR A 82 12.14 2.80 0.93
C TYR A 82 11.17 1.94 1.71
N THR A 83 9.88 2.12 1.46
CA THR A 83 8.82 1.28 2.02
C THR A 83 8.01 0.70 0.88
N LYS A 84 7.75 -0.60 0.95
CA LYS A 84 6.92 -1.34 0.03
C LYS A 84 5.83 -2.03 0.81
N ILE A 85 4.59 -1.88 0.38
CA ILE A 85 3.43 -2.57 0.92
C ILE A 85 2.90 -3.46 -0.19
N GLU A 86 2.87 -4.76 0.06
CA GLU A 86 2.28 -5.75 -0.83
C GLU A 86 1.01 -6.30 -0.17
N VAL A 87 -0.11 -6.26 -0.88
CA VAL A 87 -1.36 -6.86 -0.44
C VAL A 87 -1.67 -8.00 -1.38
N ASP A 88 -1.65 -9.22 -0.86
CA ASP A 88 -2.07 -10.42 -1.59
C ASP A 88 -3.55 -10.67 -1.32
N PHE A 89 -4.30 -10.78 -2.40
CA PHE A 89 -5.73 -11.13 -2.42
C PHE A 89 -6.59 -10.26 -1.49
N LEU A 90 -7.08 -9.15 -2.03
CA LEU A 90 -8.03 -8.24 -1.39
C LEU A 90 -9.44 -8.49 -1.94
N GLU A 91 -10.35 -8.92 -1.07
CA GLU A 91 -11.77 -9.05 -1.36
C GLU A 91 -12.53 -7.84 -0.81
N ILE A 92 -13.17 -7.09 -1.71
CA ILE A 92 -13.99 -5.91 -1.38
C ILE A 92 -15.46 -6.34 -1.23
N ASP A 93 -16.13 -5.78 -0.23
CA ASP A 93 -17.53 -6.10 0.07
C ASP A 93 -18.43 -5.88 -1.16
N ALA A 94 -19.39 -6.79 -1.33
CA ALA A 94 -20.25 -6.80 -2.51
C ALA A 94 -21.10 -5.53 -2.66
N SER A 95 -21.35 -4.78 -1.58
CA SER A 95 -22.03 -3.49 -1.62
C SER A 95 -21.25 -2.40 -2.37
N LEU A 96 -19.93 -2.54 -2.52
CA LEU A 96 -19.04 -1.58 -3.16
C LEU A 96 -18.67 -1.93 -4.61
N LYS A 97 -19.29 -2.97 -5.19
CA LYS A 97 -19.00 -3.46 -6.56
C LYS A 97 -19.15 -2.43 -7.68
N THR A 98 -19.93 -1.37 -7.42
CA THR A 98 -20.14 -0.26 -8.37
C THR A 98 -19.05 0.81 -8.29
N MET A 99 -18.21 0.78 -7.25
CA MET A 99 -17.15 1.75 -7.00
C MET A 99 -15.75 1.15 -7.18
N ALA A 100 -15.60 -0.17 -6.95
CA ALA A 100 -14.31 -0.86 -7.04
C ALA A 100 -14.49 -2.32 -7.53
N PRO A 101 -13.44 -2.94 -8.08
CA PRO A 101 -13.44 -4.38 -8.37
C PRO A 101 -13.73 -5.20 -7.12
N THR A 102 -14.45 -6.32 -7.26
CA THR A 102 -14.81 -7.17 -6.11
C THR A 102 -13.59 -7.87 -5.51
N THR A 103 -12.64 -8.25 -6.35
CA THR A 103 -11.43 -8.95 -5.94
C THR A 103 -10.24 -8.31 -6.66
N ILE A 104 -9.15 -8.16 -5.93
CA ILE A 104 -7.86 -7.70 -6.42
C ILE A 104 -6.85 -8.76 -6.01
N ASP A 105 -6.10 -9.30 -6.97
CA ASP A 105 -5.17 -10.41 -6.74
C ASP A 105 -3.89 -9.92 -6.06
N SER A 106 -3.38 -8.75 -6.49
CA SER A 106 -2.22 -8.11 -5.89
C SER A 106 -2.33 -6.58 -5.91
N ILE A 107 -1.81 -5.94 -4.86
CA ILE A 107 -1.55 -4.50 -4.82
C ILE A 107 -0.13 -4.32 -4.31
N VAL A 108 0.66 -3.51 -5.00
CA VAL A 108 2.01 -3.14 -4.61
C VAL A 108 2.07 -1.61 -4.54
N ALA A 109 2.16 -1.08 -3.33
CA ALA A 109 2.39 0.34 -3.10
C ALA A 109 3.84 0.57 -2.68
N THR A 110 4.54 1.46 -3.38
CA THR A 110 5.95 1.76 -3.16
C THR A 110 6.12 3.24 -2.84
N HIS A 111 6.78 3.53 -1.72
CA HIS A 111 7.18 4.87 -1.32
C HIS A 111 8.68 4.94 -1.13
N ALA A 112 9.31 6.02 -1.59
CA ALA A 112 10.74 6.20 -1.46
C ALA A 112 11.09 7.65 -1.15
N VAL A 113 12.18 7.85 -0.39
CA VAL A 113 12.59 9.19 0.06
C VAL A 113 13.06 10.09 -1.10
N TRP A 114 13.44 9.52 -2.24
CA TRP A 114 13.74 10.31 -3.45
C TRP A 114 12.49 10.78 -4.20
N ASN A 115 11.32 10.19 -3.93
CA ASN A 115 10.02 10.68 -4.37
C ASN A 115 9.10 10.82 -3.15
N PRO A 116 9.40 11.76 -2.23
CA PRO A 116 8.76 11.77 -0.91
C PRO A 116 7.26 12.09 -0.96
N LEU A 117 6.80 12.71 -2.04
CA LEU A 117 5.40 13.13 -2.23
C LEU A 117 4.60 12.10 -3.03
N GLY A 118 5.26 11.21 -3.79
CA GLY A 118 4.61 10.22 -4.63
C GLY A 118 4.67 8.82 -4.04
N ILE A 119 3.54 8.12 -4.09
CA ILE A 119 3.46 6.68 -3.85
C ILE A 119 3.12 6.03 -5.19
N ASP A 120 3.97 5.15 -5.68
CA ASP A 120 3.72 4.36 -6.88
C ASP A 120 2.83 3.18 -6.51
N ILE A 121 1.77 2.94 -7.27
CA ILE A 121 0.79 1.89 -7.03
C ILE A 121 0.70 1.01 -8.27
N GLU A 122 0.92 -0.29 -8.09
CA GLU A 122 0.67 -1.31 -9.12
C GLU A 122 -0.38 -2.28 -8.58
N THR A 123 -1.33 -2.68 -9.40
CA THR A 123 -2.35 -3.64 -9.00
C THR A 123 -2.71 -4.59 -10.12
N GLU A 124 -3.01 -5.83 -9.77
CA GLU A 124 -3.47 -6.86 -10.68
C GLU A 124 -4.74 -7.52 -10.13
N GLY A 125 -5.64 -7.93 -11.03
CA GLY A 125 -6.82 -8.69 -10.67
C GLY A 125 -7.60 -9.17 -11.89
N PRO A 126 -8.84 -9.66 -11.70
CA PRO A 126 -9.72 -10.09 -12.80
C PRO A 126 -10.08 -8.98 -13.79
N PHE A 127 -9.89 -7.72 -13.37
CA PHE A 127 -10.02 -6.55 -14.23
C PHE A 127 -8.82 -6.43 -15.19
N GLY A 128 -7.63 -6.87 -14.80
CA GLY A 128 -6.38 -6.71 -15.54
C GLY A 128 -5.31 -6.11 -14.63
N SER A 129 -4.37 -5.37 -15.19
CA SER A 129 -3.42 -4.57 -14.42
C SER A 129 -3.76 -3.08 -14.48
N ALA A 130 -3.46 -2.37 -13.39
CA ALA A 130 -3.45 -0.92 -13.33
C ALA A 130 -2.17 -0.44 -12.65
N VAL A 131 -1.66 0.69 -13.12
CA VAL A 131 -0.48 1.37 -12.57
C VAL A 131 -0.87 2.80 -12.30
N GLY A 132 -0.36 3.39 -11.24
CA GLY A 132 -0.70 4.75 -10.91
C GLY A 132 0.16 5.35 -9.84
N THR A 133 -0.19 6.58 -9.47
CA THR A 133 0.53 7.35 -8.47
C THR A 133 -0.46 8.04 -7.53
N MET A 134 -0.08 8.13 -6.27
CA MET A 134 -0.75 8.94 -5.26
C MET A 134 0.17 10.08 -4.83
N ASP A 135 -0.30 11.31 -4.97
CA ASP A 135 0.33 12.48 -4.37
C ASP A 135 -0.21 12.69 -2.95
N VAL A 136 0.69 12.60 -1.97
CA VAL A 136 0.37 12.69 -0.54
C VAL A 136 0.03 14.13 -0.11
N VAL A 137 0.50 15.15 -0.83
CA VAL A 137 0.23 16.56 -0.50
C VAL A 137 -1.12 16.98 -1.04
N ASP A 138 -1.37 16.63 -2.29
CA ASP A 138 -2.61 17.02 -2.97
C ASP A 138 -3.75 16.02 -2.73
N ASN A 139 -3.49 14.93 -1.98
CA ASN A 139 -4.42 13.81 -1.74
C ASN A 139 -5.03 13.31 -3.06
N TYR A 140 -4.21 13.30 -4.11
CA TYR A 140 -4.64 12.99 -5.47
C TYR A 140 -4.19 11.60 -5.82
N ILE A 141 -5.12 10.75 -6.27
CA ILE A 141 -4.82 9.41 -6.76
C ILE A 141 -5.20 9.35 -8.22
N ARG A 142 -4.27 8.88 -9.06
CA ARG A 142 -4.51 8.50 -10.45
C ARG A 142 -4.10 7.06 -10.66
N LEU A 143 -4.99 6.25 -11.21
CA LEU A 143 -4.74 4.86 -11.61
C LEU A 143 -5.08 4.69 -13.09
N ASP A 144 -4.09 4.31 -13.89
CA ASP A 144 -4.21 4.06 -15.32
C ASP A 144 -4.35 2.55 -15.56
N PHE A 145 -5.44 2.16 -16.21
CA PHE A 145 -5.80 0.76 -16.47
C PHE A 145 -5.41 0.36 -17.89
N ASN A 146 -4.88 -0.85 -18.05
CA ASN A 146 -4.57 -1.37 -19.38
C ASN A 146 -5.86 -1.59 -20.21
N ALA A 147 -5.82 -1.28 -21.51
CA ALA A 147 -6.98 -1.10 -22.41
C ALA A 147 -7.93 -2.31 -22.61
N SER A 148 -7.70 -3.47 -21.99
CA SER A 148 -8.59 -4.65 -22.10
C SER A 148 -9.91 -4.52 -21.32
N GLN A 149 -10.11 -3.39 -20.62
CA GLN A 149 -11.11 -3.16 -19.55
C GLN A 149 -12.49 -2.71 -20.03
N ALA A 150 -12.82 -2.86 -21.31
CA ALA A 150 -14.06 -2.34 -21.89
C ALA A 150 -15.36 -2.86 -21.25
N ASN A 151 -15.30 -3.89 -20.39
CA ASN A 151 -16.44 -4.56 -19.76
C ASN A 151 -16.37 -4.63 -18.21
N ALA A 152 -15.48 -3.86 -17.57
CA ALA A 152 -15.41 -3.86 -16.11
C ALA A 152 -16.69 -3.26 -15.49
N PRO A 153 -17.22 -3.82 -14.39
CA PRO A 153 -18.47 -3.36 -13.77
C PRO A 153 -18.38 -1.93 -13.18
N PHE A 154 -17.17 -1.39 -13.02
CA PHE A 154 -16.89 -0.04 -12.55
C PHE A 154 -16.51 0.93 -13.68
N LYS A 155 -16.65 0.54 -14.95
CA LYS A 155 -16.28 1.36 -16.11
C LYS A 155 -16.96 2.73 -16.13
N ASP A 156 -18.20 2.83 -15.64
CA ASP A 156 -18.94 4.09 -15.55
C ASP A 156 -18.29 5.13 -14.61
N LYS A 157 -17.27 4.72 -13.86
CA LYS A 157 -16.46 5.57 -12.97
C LYS A 157 -15.07 5.89 -13.55
N LEU A 158 -14.72 5.32 -14.70
CA LEU A 158 -13.44 5.56 -15.36
C LEU A 158 -13.58 6.70 -16.38
N ASN A 159 -12.57 7.53 -16.43
CA ASN A 159 -12.38 8.52 -17.49
C ASN A 159 -11.55 7.89 -18.64
N GLU A 160 -11.66 8.46 -19.84
CA GLU A 160 -10.91 8.02 -21.02
C GLU A 160 -10.02 9.17 -21.52
N ASP A 161 -8.74 8.89 -21.75
CA ASP A 161 -7.78 9.80 -22.40
C ASP A 161 -7.09 9.13 -23.61
N GLU A 162 -6.06 9.77 -24.15
CA GLU A 162 -5.30 9.23 -25.30
C GLU A 162 -4.50 7.96 -24.96
N GLU A 163 -4.24 7.68 -23.68
CA GLU A 163 -3.45 6.56 -23.20
C GLU A 163 -4.30 5.37 -22.70
N GLY A 164 -5.57 5.61 -22.35
CA GLY A 164 -6.54 4.55 -22.06
C GLY A 164 -7.62 4.95 -21.07
N TRP A 165 -8.01 3.99 -20.22
CA TRP A 165 -8.99 4.22 -19.15
C TRP A 165 -8.26 4.52 -17.85
N TYR A 166 -8.64 5.59 -17.16
CA TYR A 166 -8.05 5.96 -15.87
C TYR A 166 -9.12 6.27 -14.82
N TYR A 167 -8.77 6.07 -13.56
CA TYR A 167 -9.53 6.52 -12.42
C TYR A 167 -8.76 7.64 -11.72
N GLU A 168 -9.43 8.76 -11.46
CA GLU A 168 -8.86 9.83 -10.66
C GLU A 168 -9.82 10.28 -9.55
N THR A 169 -9.27 10.55 -8.39
CA THR A 169 -10.03 11.14 -7.26
C THR A 169 -9.13 11.98 -6.39
N SER A 170 -9.69 13.07 -5.85
CA SER A 170 -9.14 13.81 -4.72
C SER A 170 -9.81 13.30 -3.44
N LEU A 171 -9.02 12.86 -2.45
CA LEU A 171 -9.52 12.38 -1.14
C LEU A 171 -9.80 13.53 -0.16
#